data_AF-A0A3D5LAK0-F1
#
_entry.id   AF-A0A3D5LAK0-F1
#
_cell.length_a   1.000
_cell.length_b   1.000
_cell.length_c   1.000
_cell.angle_alpha   90.00
_cell.angle_beta   90.00
_cell.angle_gamma   90.00
#
_symmetry.space_group_name_H-M   'P 1'
#
loop_
_entity.id
_entity.type
_entity.pdbx_description
1 polymer ?
#
loop_
_entity_poly.entity_id
_entity_poly.type
_entity_poly.pdbx_seq_one_letter_code
_entity_poly.pdbx_strand_id
1 'polypeptide(L)' 'MELKSVSIDSAERIFLDGEELQNVTAYKLEHSADSEGPAELTVKMLVTIGQVASEPKKK' A
#
# COMPACT_ATOMS: atom_id res chain seq x y z
N MET A 1 -11.42 3.81 -11.01
CA MET A 1 -10.02 3.77 -10.56
C MET A 1 -9.58 2.33 -10.72
N GLU A 2 -8.58 2.09 -11.57
CA GLU A 2 -8.04 0.75 -11.83
C GLU A 2 -6.60 0.73 -11.30
N LEU A 3 -6.37 -0.04 -10.24
CA LEU A 3 -5.04 -0.30 -9.71
C LEU A 3 -4.30 -1.18 -10.71
N LYS A 4 -3.21 -0.71 -11.34
CA LYS A 4 -2.58 -1.48 -12.44
C LYS A 4 -1.49 -2.42 -11.95
N SER A 5 -0.78 -2.03 -10.89
CA SER A 5 0.31 -2.84 -10.35
C SER A 5 0.48 -2.67 -8.84
N VAL A 6 0.78 -3.79 -8.19
CA VAL A 6 1.15 -3.86 -6.77
C VAL A 6 2.48 -4.57 -6.68
N SER A 7 3.43 -3.96 -5.97
CA SER A 7 4.76 -4.53 -5.75
C SER A 7 5.09 -4.48 -4.26
N ILE A 8 5.73 -5.52 -3.74
CA ILE A 8 6.31 -5.50 -2.39
C ILE A 8 7.80 -5.71 -2.55
N ASP A 9 8.61 -4.77 -2.06
CA ASP A 9 10.07 -4.89 -2.16
C ASP A 9 10.66 -5.76 -1.04
N SER A 10 11.97 -6.00 -1.10
CA SER A 10 12.68 -6.80 -0.09
C SER A 10 12.70 -6.17 1.31
N ALA A 11 12.33 -4.90 1.43
CA ALA A 11 12.20 -4.19 2.69
C ALA A 11 10.74 -4.13 3.17
N GLU A 12 9.86 -4.96 2.60
CA GLU A 12 8.44 -5.04 2.93
C GLU A 12 7.66 -3.73 2.66
N ARG A 13 8.17 -2.88 1.77
CA ARG A 13 7.48 -1.66 1.33
C ARG A 13 6.55 -1.96 0.18
N ILE A 14 5.34 -1.40 0.26
CA ILE A 14 4.29 -1.62 -0.73
C ILE A 14 4.28 -0.47 -1.72
N PHE A 15 4.23 -0.79 -3.00
CA PHE A 15 4.14 0.16 -4.09
C PHE A 15 2.86 -0.07 -4.88
N LEU A 16 2.09 0.99 -5.07
CA LEU A 16 0.89 1.02 -5.89
C LEU A 16 1.18 1.87 -7.13
N ASP A 17 1.19 1.26 -8.31
CA ASP A 17 1.49 1.96 -9.57
C ASP A 17 2.84 2.71 -9.58
N GLY A 18 3.81 2.19 -8.82
CA GLY A 18 5.16 2.75 -8.66
C GLY A 18 5.28 3.78 -7.54
N GLU A 19 4.18 4.20 -6.90
CA GLU A 19 4.19 5.10 -5.75
C GLU A 19 4.26 4.31 -4.44
N GLU A 20 5.18 4.69 -3.54
CA GLU A 20 5.31 4.05 -2.23
C GLU A 20 4.10 4.38 -1.35
N LEU A 21 3.43 3.34 -0.86
CA LEU A 21 2.35 3.46 0.09
C LEU A 21 2.93 3.66 1.50
N GLN A 22 2.92 4.91 1.98
CA GLN A 22 3.49 5.28 3.28
C GLN A 22 2.59 4.93 4.47
N ASN A 23 3.17 4.85 5.67
CA ASN A 23 2.46 4.55 6.93
C ASN A 23 1.82 3.16 7.00
N VAL A 24 2.28 2.22 6.16
CA VAL A 24 1.94 0.80 6.28
C VAL A 24 2.57 0.25 7.56
N THR A 25 1.75 -0.41 8.37
CA THR A 25 2.16 -1.02 9.64
C THR A 25 2.17 -2.54 9.59
N ALA A 26 1.37 -3.10 8.69
CA ALA A 26 1.31 -4.54 8.43
C ALA A 26 0.60 -4.77 7.08
N TYR A 27 0.85 -5.92 6.48
CA TYR A 27 0.05 -6.43 5.38
C TYR A 27 -0.18 -7.93 5.55
N LYS A 28 -1.21 -8.44 4.89
CA LYS A 28 -1.54 -9.86 4.81
C LYS A 28 -1.83 -10.20 3.37
N LEU A 29 -1.11 -11.20 2.84
CA LEU A 29 -1.38 -11.77 1.53
C LEU A 29 -2.10 -13.11 1.75
N GLU A 30 -3.35 -13.21 1.29
CA GLU A 30 -4.11 -14.46 1.28
C GLU A 30 -4.12 -15.02 -0.14
N HIS A 31 -4.11 -16.34 -0.24
CA HIS A 31 -3.91 -17.09 -1.49
C HIS A 31 -2.51 -16.86 -2.08
N SER A 32 -1.63 -17.86 -1.92
CA SER A 32 -0.33 -17.89 -2.61
C SER A 32 -0.52 -18.14 -4.10
N ALA A 33 0.53 -17.94 -4.89
CA ALA A 33 0.55 -18.19 -6.34
C ALA A 33 0.11 -19.62 -6.73
N ASP A 34 0.02 -20.55 -5.77
CA ASP A 34 -0.43 -21.93 -5.94
C ASP A 34 -1.96 -22.12 -5.84
N SER A 35 -2.73 -21.07 -5.49
CA SER A 35 -4.20 -21.12 -5.51
C SER A 35 -4.72 -20.78 -6.91
N GLU A 36 -5.80 -21.45 -7.35
CA GLU A 36 -6.47 -21.22 -8.65
C GLU A 36 -7.09 -19.80 -8.82
N GLY A 37 -6.81 -18.86 -7.91
CA GLY A 37 -7.42 -17.53 -7.88
C GLY A 37 -6.39 -16.42 -7.61
N PRO A 38 -6.79 -15.16 -7.85
CA PRO A 38 -5.94 -14.01 -7.55
C PRO A 38 -5.60 -13.95 -6.06
N ALA A 39 -4.39 -13.51 -5.75
CA ALA A 39 -4.00 -13.23 -4.36
C ALA A 39 -4.76 -12.02 -3.83
N GLU A 40 -5.23 -12.10 -2.59
CA GLU A 40 -5.84 -10.99 -1.88
C GLU A 40 -4.81 -10.29 -0.99
N LEU A 41 -4.62 -8.99 -1.17
CA LEU A 41 -3.73 -8.18 -0.35
C LEU A 41 -4.54 -7.26 0.57
N THR A 42 -4.45 -7.50 1.88
CA THR A 42 -4.98 -6.61 2.91
C THR A 42 -3.85 -5.78 3.51
N VAL A 43 -4.00 -4.46 3.54
CA VAL A 43 -3.00 -3.53 4.08
C VAL A 43 -3.55 -2.79 5.30
N LYS A 44 -2.76 -2.71 6.37
CA LYS A 44 -3.07 -1.93 7.56
C LYS A 44 -2.20 -0.69 7.63
N MET A 45 -2.82 0.49 7.57
CA MET A 45 -2.12 1.78 7.57
C MET A 45 -2.59 2.69 8.69
N LEU A 46 -1.68 3.53 9.18
CA LEU A 46 -2.03 4.68 10.01
C LEU A 46 -2.31 5.88 9.11
N VAL A 47 -3.47 6.51 9.28
CA VAL A 47 -3.85 7.70 8.53
C VAL A 47 -4.04 8.87 9.50
N THR A 48 -3.50 10.04 9.14
CA THR A 48 -3.73 11.26 9.91
C THR A 48 -5.08 11.83 9.51
N ILE A 49 -6.05 11.82 10.42
CA ILE A 49 -7.37 12.40 10.18
C ILE A 49 -7.25 13.92 10.33
N GLY A 50 -7.54 14.67 9.25
CA GLY A 50 -7.59 16.15 9.28
C GLY A 50 -6.39 16.89 8.68
N GLN A 51 -5.38 16.20 8.15
CA GLN A 51 -4.39 16.79 7.26
C GLN A 51 -4.42 16.07 5.93
N VAL A 52 -5.00 16.73 4.92
CA VAL A 52 -4.75 16.37 3.53
C VAL A 52 -3.25 16.54 3.34
N ALA A 53 -2.56 15.45 3.03
CA ALA A 53 -1.12 15.46 2.80
C ALA A 53 -0.77 16.55 1.77
N SER A 54 0.19 17.41 2.12
CA SER A 54 0.71 18.52 1.32
C SER A 54 -0.06 19.84 1.37
N GLU A 55 -0.03 20.53 2.52
CA GLU A 55 0.16 21.98 2.46
C GLU A 55 1.60 22.28 2.86
N PRO A 56 2.44 22.88 1.99
CA PRO A 56 3.75 23.34 2.39
C PRO A 56 3.54 24.38 3.48
N LYS A 57 4.16 24.14 4.64
CA LYS A 57 4.15 25.04 5.79
C LYS A 57 4.61 26.42 5.30
N LYS A 58 3.70 27.37 5.10
CA LYS A 58 4.03 28.75 4.78
C LYS A 58 4.85 29.29 5.94
N LYS A 59 6.13 29.53 5.68
CA LYS A 59 7.01 30.33 6.54
C LYS A 59 6.88 31.79 6.12
#